data_AF-A0AAD3DZU1-F1
#
_entry.id   AF-A0AAD3DZU1-F1
#
_cell.length_a   1.000
_cell.length_b   1.000
_cell.length_c   1.000
_cell.angle_alpha   90.00
_cell.angle_beta   90.00
_cell.angle_gamma   90.00
#
_symmetry.space_group_name_H-M   'P 1'
#
loop_
_entity.id
_entity.type
_entity.pdbx_description
1 polymer ?
#
loop_
_entity_poly.entity_id
_entity_poly.type
_entity_poly.pdbx_seq_one_letter_code
_entity_poly.pdbx_strand_id
1 'polypeptide(L)'
;MVQHRDRRLLKAKLPLHRRYLLNSILQLGPTFIKVGQLFSTRSDLLPAEFVQELSTLQDRVPAFPASRALAIIQEDLGRPVGQLFADFDPRPIAAASLGQV
;
A
#
# COMPACT_ATOMS: atom_id res chain seq x y z
N MET A 1 -36.21 19.07 13.34
CA MET A 1 -35.06 19.09 14.29
C MET A 1 -34.39 17.71 14.40
N VAL A 2 -33.99 17.10 13.26
CA VAL A 2 -33.39 15.73 13.20
C VAL A 2 -32.14 15.75 12.31
N GLN A 3 -31.15 16.59 12.61
CA GLN A 3 -29.91 16.66 11.80
C GLN A 3 -28.60 16.60 12.61
N HIS A 4 -28.65 16.58 13.94
CA HIS A 4 -27.44 16.65 14.77
C HIS A 4 -26.94 15.30 15.33
N ARG A 5 -27.80 14.27 15.45
CA ARG A 5 -27.40 12.96 16.00
C ARG A 5 -26.64 12.09 14.99
N ASP A 6 -27.07 12.06 13.73
CA ASP A 6 -26.42 11.26 12.67
C ASP A 6 -25.01 11.72 12.31
N ARG A 7 -24.76 13.05 12.31
CA ARG A 7 -23.44 13.59 11.94
C ARG A 7 -22.34 13.18 12.93
N ARG A 8 -22.66 12.96 14.21
CA ARG A 8 -21.69 12.48 15.21
C ARG A 8 -21.34 11.01 15.00
N LEU A 9 -22.32 10.17 14.70
CA LEU A 9 -22.10 8.75 14.40
C LEU A 9 -21.31 8.56 13.10
N LEU A 10 -21.62 9.38 12.08
CA LEU A 10 -20.87 9.37 10.82
C LEU A 10 -19.40 9.77 11.03
N LYS A 11 -19.13 10.82 11.82
CA LYS A 11 -17.76 11.24 12.17
C LYS A 11 -17.00 10.19 12.97
N ALA A 12 -17.67 9.42 13.83
CA ALA A 12 -17.03 8.35 14.60
C ALA A 12 -16.70 7.12 13.75
N LYS A 13 -17.51 6.82 12.72
CA LYS A 13 -17.29 5.67 11.80
C LYS A 13 -16.29 5.98 10.69
N LEU A 14 -16.16 7.25 10.29
CA LEU A 14 -15.30 7.67 9.18
C LEU A 14 -13.83 7.22 9.29
N PRO A 15 -13.17 7.28 10.46
CA PRO A 15 -11.80 6.77 10.62
C PRO A 15 -11.68 5.25 10.47
N LEU A 16 -12.72 4.50 10.85
CA LEU A 16 -12.75 3.04 10.71
C LEU A 16 -12.89 2.64 9.23
N HIS A 17 -13.79 3.29 8.49
CA HIS A 17 -14.06 2.93 7.10
C HIS A 17 -12.87 3.22 6.16
N ARG A 18 -12.17 4.34 6.34
CA ARG A 18 -11.00 4.66 5.50
C ARG A 18 -9.84 3.69 5.72
N ARG A 19 -9.58 3.31 6.97
CA ARG A 19 -8.56 2.30 7.32
C ARG A 19 -8.93 0.91 6.82
N TYR A 20 -10.21 0.55 6.94
CA TYR A 20 -10.72 -0.70 6.39
C TYR A 20 -10.48 -0.75 4.87
N LEU A 21 -10.86 0.29 4.14
CA LEU A 21 -10.62 0.37 2.69
C LEU A 21 -9.14 0.24 2.33
N LEU A 22 -8.26 1.00 3.00
CA LEU A 22 -6.81 0.95 2.78
C LEU A 22 -6.28 -0.48 2.96
N ASN A 23 -6.63 -1.12 4.08
CA ASN A 23 -6.20 -2.48 4.39
C ASN A 23 -6.74 -3.49 3.37
N SER A 24 -8.01 -3.37 2.96
CA SER A 24 -8.58 -4.22 1.90
C SER A 24 -7.82 -4.07 0.58
N ILE A 25 -7.48 -2.84 0.18
CA ILE A 25 -6.68 -2.58 -1.03
C ILE A 25 -5.30 -3.24 -0.93
N LEU A 26 -4.62 -3.10 0.22
CA LEU A 26 -3.31 -3.74 0.44
C LEU A 26 -3.40 -5.27 0.34
N GLN A 27 -4.45 -5.88 0.90
CA GLN A 27 -4.66 -7.34 0.85
C GLN A 27 -5.00 -7.84 -0.56
N LEU A 28 -5.72 -7.05 -1.36
CA LEU A 28 -6.03 -7.38 -2.76
C LEU A 28 -4.81 -7.23 -3.69
N GLY A 29 -3.75 -6.58 -3.22
CA GLY A 29 -2.43 -6.60 -3.85
C GLY A 29 -2.24 -5.61 -5.02
N PRO A 30 -1.20 -5.81 -5.85
CA PRO A 30 -0.65 -4.81 -6.76
C PRO A 30 -1.65 -4.07 -7.65
N THR A 31 -2.59 -4.79 -8.25
CA THR A 31 -3.61 -4.20 -9.14
C THR A 31 -4.50 -3.22 -8.38
N PHE A 32 -4.96 -3.60 -7.18
CA PHE A 32 -5.81 -2.74 -6.37
C PHE A 32 -5.01 -1.61 -5.71
N ILE A 33 -3.73 -1.83 -5.39
CA ILE A 33 -2.84 -0.75 -4.95
C ILE A 33 -2.76 0.33 -6.04
N LYS A 34 -2.59 -0.03 -7.32
CA LYS A 34 -2.61 0.94 -8.43
C LYS A 34 -3.94 1.67 -8.57
N VAL A 35 -5.06 0.96 -8.38
CA VAL A 35 -6.39 1.59 -8.38
C VAL A 35 -6.54 2.58 -7.21
N GLY A 36 -6.08 2.20 -6.01
CA GLY A 36 -6.07 3.08 -4.84
C GLY A 36 -5.18 4.31 -5.05
N GLN A 37 -4.01 4.14 -5.65
CA GLN A 37 -3.11 5.24 -6.05
C GLN A 37 -3.81 6.19 -7.04
N LEU A 38 -4.51 5.66 -8.05
CA LEU A 38 -5.28 6.48 -9.00
C LEU A 38 -6.40 7.27 -8.28
N PHE A 39 -7.14 6.64 -7.37
CA PHE A 39 -8.19 7.34 -6.62
C PHE A 39 -7.65 8.34 -5.60
N SER A 40 -6.43 8.14 -5.10
CA SER A 40 -5.78 9.07 -4.17
C SER A 40 -5.45 10.43 -4.78
N THR A 41 -5.57 10.60 -6.09
CA THR A 41 -5.36 11.87 -6.79
C THR A 41 -6.67 12.55 -7.22
N ARG A 42 -7.82 11.92 -6.95
CA ARG A 42 -9.16 12.37 -7.39
C ARG A 42 -9.98 12.91 -6.22
N SER A 43 -9.60 14.10 -5.73
CA SER A 43 -10.33 14.80 -4.66
C SER A 43 -11.75 15.20 -5.02
N ASP A 44 -12.09 15.15 -6.30
CA ASP A 44 -13.43 15.35 -6.83
C ASP A 44 -14.35 14.11 -6.70
N LEU A 45 -13.78 12.92 -6.49
CA LEU A 45 -14.54 11.66 -6.42
C LEU A 45 -14.73 11.11 -5.00
N LEU A 46 -13.82 11.43 -4.08
CA LEU A 46 -13.81 10.89 -2.72
C LEU A 46 -13.72 11.99 -1.67
N PRO A 47 -14.31 11.81 -0.47
CA PRO A 47 -14.08 12.71 0.65
C PRO A 47 -12.59 12.85 0.99
N ALA A 48 -12.17 14.03 1.41
CA ALA A 48 -10.76 14.36 1.66
C ALA A 48 -10.06 13.37 2.60
N GLU A 49 -10.77 12.84 3.59
CA GLU A 49 -10.22 11.87 4.54
C GLU A 49 -9.87 10.53 3.89
N PHE A 50 -10.59 10.11 2.84
CA PHE A 50 -10.26 8.91 2.08
C PHE A 50 -9.11 9.16 1.12
N VAL A 51 -9.11 10.30 0.44
CA VAL A 51 -8.00 10.73 -0.42
C VAL A 51 -6.69 10.71 0.37
N GLN A 52 -6.68 11.35 1.54
CA GLN A 52 -5.52 11.40 2.42
C GLN A 52 -5.04 10.01 2.85
N GLU A 53 -5.97 9.11 3.22
CA GLU A 53 -5.62 7.75 3.64
C GLU A 53 -5.08 6.93 2.44
N LEU A 54 -5.67 7.05 1.25
CA LEU A 54 -5.22 6.37 0.04
C LEU A 54 -3.91 6.93 -0.51
N SER A 55 -3.58 8.20 -0.28
CA SER A 55 -2.29 8.78 -0.69
C SER A 55 -1.10 8.08 -0.04
N THR A 56 -1.30 7.40 1.09
CA THR A 56 -0.25 6.57 1.70
C THR A 56 0.19 5.41 0.81
N LEU A 57 -0.66 4.97 -0.13
CA LEU A 57 -0.31 3.92 -1.11
C LEU A 57 0.74 4.36 -2.13
N GLN A 58 1.05 5.65 -2.24
CA GLN A 58 2.07 6.13 -3.17
C GLN A 58 3.48 5.77 -2.67
N ASP A 59 3.79 6.13 -1.42
CA ASP A 59 5.16 6.05 -0.88
C ASP A 59 5.32 5.04 0.27
N ARG A 60 4.22 4.47 0.79
CA ARG A 60 4.22 3.64 2.00
C ARG A 60 3.53 2.29 1.80
N VAL A 61 3.83 1.62 0.69
CA VAL A 61 3.45 0.22 0.54
C VAL A 61 4.37 -0.63 1.43
N PRO A 62 3.84 -1.55 2.26
CA PRO A 62 4.68 -2.45 3.03
C PRO A 62 5.54 -3.32 2.12
N ALA A 63 6.83 -3.43 2.43
CA ALA A 63 7.72 -4.37 1.76
C ALA A 63 7.30 -5.82 2.06
N PHE A 64 7.58 -6.73 1.13
CA PHE A 64 7.40 -8.16 1.33
C PHE A 64 8.67 -8.78 1.92
N PRO A 65 8.60 -10.00 2.49
CA PRO A 65 9.74 -10.63 3.14
C PRO A 65 10.95 -10.75 2.20
N ALA A 66 12.15 -10.41 2.69
CA ALA A 66 13.39 -10.49 1.92
C ALA A 66 13.65 -11.88 1.34
N SER A 67 13.26 -12.95 2.05
CA SER A 67 13.35 -14.33 1.57
C SER A 67 12.64 -14.54 0.23
N ARG A 68 11.49 -13.87 0.02
CA ARG A 68 10.77 -13.93 -1.26
C ARG A 68 11.54 -13.19 -2.36
N ALA A 69 12.16 -12.04 -2.05
CA ALA A 69 12.95 -11.31 -3.02
C ALA A 69 14.17 -12.12 -3.47
N LEU A 70 14.87 -12.71 -2.51
CA LEU A 70 16.03 -13.59 -2.76
C LEU A 70 15.65 -14.81 -3.61
N ALA A 71 14.50 -15.42 -3.33
CA ALA A 71 14.00 -16.54 -4.12
C ALA A 71 13.71 -16.14 -5.58
N ILE A 72 13.03 -15.00 -5.80
CA ILE A 72 12.75 -14.46 -7.13
C ILE A 72 14.06 -14.18 -7.89
N ILE A 73 15.02 -13.51 -7.25
CA ILE A 73 16.31 -13.20 -7.87
C ILE A 73 17.05 -14.48 -8.28
N GLN A 74 17.05 -15.51 -7.41
CA GLN A 74 17.68 -16.79 -7.72
C GLN A 74 16.95 -17.55 -8.83
N GLU A 75 15.63 -17.50 -8.87
CA GLU A 75 14.82 -18.10 -9.94
C GLU A 75 15.10 -17.42 -11.29
N ASP A 76 15.09 -16.09 -11.32
CA ASP A 76 15.27 -15.29 -12.54
C ASP A 76 16.71 -15.31 -13.07
N LEU A 77 17.71 -15.32 -12.18
CA LEU A 77 19.13 -15.21 -12.55
C LEU A 77 19.91 -16.54 -12.43
N GLY A 78 19.27 -17.60 -11.95
CA GLY A 78 19.83 -18.95 -11.86
C GLY A 78 20.92 -19.16 -10.80
N ARG A 79 21.25 -18.14 -9.99
CA ARG A 79 22.29 -18.20 -8.95
C ARG A 79 21.87 -17.38 -7.72
N PRO A 80 22.30 -17.75 -6.51
CA PRO A 80 22.00 -16.97 -5.31
C PRO A 80 22.72 -15.62 -5.33
N VAL A 81 22.13 -14.60 -4.67
CA VAL A 81 22.64 -13.22 -4.65
C VAL A 81 24.11 -13.10 -4.24
N GLY A 82 24.57 -13.93 -3.28
CA GLY A 82 25.95 -13.91 -2.80
C GLY A 82 26.99 -14.38 -3.82
N GLN A 83 26.57 -14.92 -4.97
CA GLN A 83 27.45 -15.23 -6.10
C GLN A 83 27.36 -14.22 -7.25
N LEU A 84 26.36 -13.33 -7.21
CA LEU A 84 26.03 -12.40 -8.28
C LEU A 84 26.50 -10.97 -7.97
N PHE A 85 26.49 -10.59 -6.70
CA PHE A 85 26.83 -9.24 -6.24
C PHE A 85 28.02 -9.27 -5.28
N ALA A 86 28.84 -8.21 -5.32
CA ALA A 86 29.94 -8.05 -4.37
C ALA A 86 29.44 -7.77 -2.94
N ASP A 87 28.31 -7.07 -2.83
CA ASP A 87 27.60 -6.81 -1.57
C ASP A 87 26.09 -6.73 -1.84
N PHE A 88 25.28 -7.18 -0.89
CA PHE A 88 23.82 -7.19 -0.99
C PHE A 88 23.17 -7.12 0.40
N ASP A 89 22.52 -5.99 0.71
CA ASP A 89 21.69 -5.86 1.93
C ASP A 89 20.27 -6.39 1.64
N PRO A 90 19.80 -7.45 2.33
CA PRO A 90 18.46 -7.98 2.11
C PRO A 90 17.34 -7.07 2.66
N ARG A 91 17.67 -5.98 3.36
CA ARG A 91 16.67 -5.05 3.90
C ARG A 91 16.23 -4.05 2.82
N PRO A 92 14.95 -4.02 2.45
CA PRO A 92 14.45 -3.04 1.50
C PRO A 92 14.50 -1.64 2.13
N ILE A 93 14.92 -0.65 1.35
CA ILE A 93 14.89 0.77 1.69
C ILE A 93 13.56 1.42 1.28
N ALA A 94 12.85 0.87 0.29
CA ALA A 94 11.52 1.33 -0.11
C ALA A 94 10.69 0.22 -0.78
N ALA A 95 9.37 0.40 -0.82
CA ALA A 95 8.46 -0.51 -1.54
C ALA A 95 7.35 0.27 -2.25
N ALA A 96 6.96 -0.25 -3.41
CA ALA A 96 5.95 0.29 -4.31
C ALA A 96 4.98 -0.80 -4.76
N SER A 97 4.00 -0.45 -5.58
CA SER A 97 2.93 -1.36 -5.98
C SER A 97 3.39 -2.65 -6.68
N LEU A 98 4.56 -2.66 -7.33
CA LEU A 98 5.07 -3.81 -8.10
C LEU A 98 6.38 -4.40 -7.56
N GLY A 99 6.99 -3.82 -6.55
CA GLY A 99 8.32 -4.25 -6.11
C GLY A 99 8.85 -3.45 -4.94
N GLN A 100 10.09 -3.75 -4.56
CA GLN A 100 10.83 -3.07 -3.51
C GLN A 100 12.28 -2.86 -3.94
N VAL A 101 12.92 -1.84 -3.37
CA VAL A 101 14.33 -1.51 -3.57
C VAL A 101 15.02 -1.46 -2.22
#